data_AF-A0A8T0NS68-F1
#
_entry.id   AF-A0A8T0NS68-F1
#
_cell.length_a   1.000
_cell.length_b   1.000
_cell.length_c   1.000
_cell.angle_alpha   90.00
_cell.angle_beta   90.00
_cell.angle_gamma   90.00
#
_symmetry.space_group_name_H-M   'P 1'
#
loop_
_entity.id
_entity.type
_entity.pdbx_description
1 polymer ?
#
loop_
_entity_poly.entity_id
_entity_poly.type
_entity_poly.pdbx_seq_one_letter_code
_entity_poly.pdbx_strand_id
1 'polypeptide(L)'
;MLQRPKYNNSDPDVVEFFGECMNSRKNGRTPLANEIYEQMVAERDREPEGEAKKSPSKIVDESLSQISLSSTFLLNIGVPRPSKTGQSSSTAAQERMQAQFEAALQAEREELQTQQAALEENQNLLRQTQEEVRGMTTRFEETNALLRAVLKLQKD
;
A
#
# COMPACT_ATOMS: atom_id res chain seq x y z
N MET A 1 -43.23 -19.23 -26.12
CA MET A 1 -42.35 -18.66 -25.07
C MET A 1 -41.85 -19.83 -24.23
N LEU A 2 -40.55 -20.14 -24.25
CA LEU A 2 -40.00 -21.23 -23.43
C LEU A 2 -40.14 -20.81 -21.96
N GLN A 3 -41.02 -21.47 -21.22
CA GLN A 3 -41.00 -21.38 -19.76
C GLN A 3 -39.60 -21.84 -19.30
N ARG A 4 -38.94 -21.06 -18.43
CA ARG A 4 -37.65 -21.42 -17.82
C ARG A 4 -37.90 -21.75 -16.35
N PRO A 5 -38.27 -23.00 -15.99
CA PRO A 5 -38.62 -23.37 -14.62
C PRO A 5 -37.46 -23.15 -13.64
N LYS A 6 -36.21 -23.22 -14.16
CA LYS A 6 -34.97 -23.08 -13.39
C LYS A 6 -34.82 -21.71 -12.70
N TYR A 7 -35.42 -20.65 -13.25
CA TYR A 7 -35.25 -19.29 -12.76
C TYR A 7 -36.53 -18.66 -12.19
N ASN A 8 -37.55 -19.44 -11.82
CA ASN A 8 -38.82 -18.89 -11.30
C ASN A 8 -39.38 -17.73 -12.14
N ASN A 9 -39.26 -17.79 -13.47
CA ASN A 9 -39.62 -16.72 -14.43
C ASN A 9 -38.87 -15.38 -14.26
N SER A 10 -37.76 -15.37 -13.54
CA SER A 10 -36.81 -14.25 -13.51
C SER A 10 -35.80 -14.40 -14.65
N ASP A 11 -35.34 -13.28 -15.20
CA ASP A 11 -34.26 -13.32 -16.19
C ASP A 11 -32.95 -13.72 -15.50
N PRO A 12 -32.19 -14.68 -16.06
CA PRO A 12 -30.91 -15.09 -15.49
C PRO A 12 -29.94 -13.91 -15.45
N ASP A 13 -29.19 -13.81 -14.37
CA ASP A 13 -28.14 -12.82 -14.24
C ASP A 13 -27.02 -13.04 -15.28
N VAL A 14 -26.24 -12.00 -15.59
CA VAL A 14 -25.20 -12.02 -16.64
C VAL A 14 -24.14 -13.10 -16.39
N VAL A 15 -23.78 -13.35 -15.13
CA VAL A 15 -22.86 -14.44 -14.75
C VAL A 15 -23.48 -15.81 -15.03
N GLU A 16 -24.77 -15.98 -14.71
CA GLU A 16 -25.49 -17.24 -14.96
C GLU A 16 -25.69 -17.47 -16.45
N PHE A 17 -26.01 -16.42 -17.21
CA PHE A 17 -26.15 -16.45 -18.66
C PHE A 17 -24.83 -16.83 -19.33
N PHE A 18 -23.70 -16.26 -18.90
CA PHE A 18 -22.37 -16.71 -19.33
C PHE A 18 -22.19 -18.20 -19.06
N GLY A 19 -22.60 -18.62 -17.86
CA GLY A 19 -22.52 -20.00 -17.45
C GLY A 19 -23.31 -20.96 -18.34
N GLU A 20 -24.52 -20.59 -18.74
CA GLU A 20 -25.36 -21.37 -19.66
C GLU A 20 -24.81 -21.35 -21.08
N CYS A 21 -24.30 -20.20 -21.54
CA CYS A 21 -23.74 -20.04 -22.88
C CYS A 21 -22.51 -20.93 -23.11
N MET A 22 -21.66 -21.09 -22.09
CA MET A 22 -20.43 -21.88 -22.19
C MET A 22 -20.64 -23.37 -21.89
N ASN A 23 -21.85 -23.79 -21.49
CA ASN A 23 -22.15 -25.17 -21.12
C ASN A 23 -22.89 -25.90 -22.26
N SER A 24 -22.17 -26.73 -23.00
CA SER A 24 -22.76 -27.56 -24.06
C SER A 24 -23.54 -28.74 -23.47
N ARG A 25 -24.74 -29.00 -23.98
CA ARG A 25 -25.53 -30.19 -23.57
C ARG A 25 -24.84 -31.53 -23.84
N LYS A 26 -23.93 -31.57 -24.81
CA LYS A 26 -23.23 -32.81 -25.20
C LYS A 26 -21.90 -32.98 -24.48
N ASN A 27 -21.15 -31.89 -24.34
CA ASN A 27 -19.74 -31.94 -23.91
C ASN A 27 -19.48 -31.22 -22.58
N GLY A 28 -20.52 -30.64 -21.97
CA GLY A 28 -20.37 -29.83 -20.77
C GLY A 28 -19.59 -28.53 -21.04
N ARG A 29 -18.97 -28.01 -19.99
CA ARG A 29 -18.06 -26.86 -20.06
C ARG A 29 -16.62 -27.31 -20.29
N THR A 30 -15.89 -26.57 -21.12
CA THR A 30 -14.43 -26.74 -21.25
C THR A 30 -13.72 -26.35 -19.95
N PRO A 31 -12.53 -26.89 -19.63
CA PRO A 31 -11.79 -26.55 -18.42
C PRO A 31 -11.59 -25.04 -18.20
N LEU A 32 -11.15 -24.32 -19.24
CA LEU A 32 -10.95 -22.87 -19.18
C LEU A 32 -12.26 -22.13 -18.88
N ALA A 33 -13.34 -22.47 -19.59
CA ALA A 33 -14.65 -21.86 -19.32
C ALA A 33 -15.19 -22.18 -17.92
N ASN A 34 -14.83 -23.34 -17.37
CA ASN A 34 -15.22 -23.71 -16.01
C ASN A 34 -14.50 -22.86 -14.98
N GLU A 35 -13.18 -22.71 -15.11
CA GLU A 35 -12.36 -21.85 -14.25
C GLU A 35 -12.88 -20.42 -14.24
N ILE A 36 -13.14 -19.85 -15.42
CA ILE A 36 -13.67 -18.48 -15.56
C ILE A 36 -15.02 -18.33 -14.87
N TYR A 37 -15.92 -19.30 -15.06
CA TYR A 37 -17.24 -19.25 -14.44
C TYR A 37 -17.15 -19.36 -12.92
N GLU A 38 -16.33 -20.27 -12.39
CA GLU A 38 -16.13 -20.43 -10.95
C GLU A 38 -15.58 -19.16 -10.31
N GLN A 39 -14.62 -18.49 -10.96
CA GLN A 39 -14.12 -17.19 -10.53
C GLN A 39 -15.22 -16.12 -10.51
N MET A 40 -16.04 -16.02 -11.56
CA MET A 40 -17.14 -15.05 -11.61
C MET A 40 -18.18 -15.30 -10.50
N VAL A 41 -18.48 -16.57 -10.21
CA VAL A 41 -19.41 -16.97 -9.13
C VAL A 41 -18.82 -16.63 -7.76
N ALA A 42 -17.55 -16.96 -7.52
CA ALA A 42 -16.87 -16.65 -6.28
C ALA A 42 -16.80 -15.13 -6.02
N GLU A 43 -16.50 -14.33 -7.03
CA GLU A 43 -16.46 -12.87 -6.92
C GLU A 43 -17.85 -12.26 -6.67
N ARG A 44 -18.91 -12.86 -7.23
CA ARG A 44 -20.29 -12.43 -7.00
C ARG A 44 -20.76 -12.73 -5.58
N ASP A 45 -20.32 -13.86 -5.04
CA ASP A 45 -20.71 -14.34 -3.71
C ASP A 45 -19.77 -13.81 -2.60
N ARG A 46 -18.68 -13.12 -2.97
CA ARG A 46 -17.76 -12.45 -2.03
C ARG A 46 -18.49 -11.34 -1.26
N GLU A 47 -18.36 -11.38 0.06
CA GLU A 47 -18.83 -10.32 0.96
C GLU A 47 -17.91 -9.09 0.88
N PRO A 48 -18.46 -7.86 0.84
CA PRO A 48 -17.67 -6.64 0.70
C PRO A 48 -16.88 -6.32 1.98
N GLU A 49 -15.56 -6.55 1.97
CA GLU A 49 -14.62 -6.04 2.98
C GLU A 49 -14.31 -4.55 2.75
N GLY A 50 -15.34 -3.69 2.80
CA GLY A 50 -15.17 -2.23 2.76
C GLY A 50 -15.26 -1.55 1.39
N GLU A 51 -15.42 -2.30 0.29
CA GLU A 51 -15.72 -1.76 -1.05
C GLU A 51 -17.16 -2.08 -1.49
N ALA A 52 -17.72 -1.31 -2.43
CA ALA A 52 -19.05 -1.59 -2.96
C ALA A 52 -19.09 -2.95 -3.69
N LYS A 53 -20.10 -3.77 -3.40
CA LYS A 53 -20.29 -5.08 -4.04
C LYS A 53 -20.30 -4.94 -5.56
N LYS A 54 -19.43 -5.69 -6.25
CA LYS A 54 -19.32 -5.63 -7.72
C LYS A 54 -20.63 -6.12 -8.35
N SER A 55 -21.16 -5.33 -9.28
CA SER A 55 -22.30 -5.77 -10.09
C SER A 55 -21.90 -6.96 -10.98
N PRO A 56 -22.80 -7.91 -11.27
CA PRO A 56 -22.50 -9.06 -12.13
C PRO A 56 -21.92 -8.71 -13.51
N SER A 57 -22.43 -7.65 -14.15
CA SER A 57 -21.89 -7.17 -15.43
C SER A 57 -20.43 -6.71 -15.30
N LYS A 58 -20.05 -6.14 -14.16
CA LYS A 58 -18.68 -5.70 -13.88
C LYS A 58 -17.74 -6.88 -13.67
N ILE A 59 -18.20 -7.90 -12.97
CA ILE A 59 -17.46 -9.15 -12.76
C ILE A 59 -17.18 -9.80 -14.11
N VAL A 60 -18.21 -9.93 -14.96
CA VAL A 60 -18.05 -10.54 -16.29
C VAL A 60 -17.14 -9.70 -17.21
N ASP A 61 -17.27 -8.37 -17.18
CA ASP A 61 -16.40 -7.46 -17.95
C ASP A 61 -14.92 -7.63 -17.56
N GLU A 62 -14.64 -7.69 -16.25
CA GLU A 62 -13.29 -7.82 -15.70
C GLU A 62 -12.69 -9.20 -16.03
N SER A 63 -13.40 -10.30 -15.76
CA SER A 63 -12.93 -11.65 -16.04
C SER A 63 -12.67 -11.89 -17.53
N LEU A 64 -13.56 -11.41 -18.42
CA LEU A 64 -13.35 -11.56 -19.86
C LEU A 64 -12.24 -10.65 -20.38
N SER A 65 -12.03 -9.47 -19.78
CA SER A 65 -10.93 -8.57 -20.14
C SER A 65 -9.55 -9.17 -19.84
N GLN A 66 -9.43 -10.04 -18.83
CA GLN A 66 -8.17 -10.74 -18.53
C GLN A 66 -7.75 -11.70 -19.65
N ILE A 67 -8.71 -12.26 -20.38
CA ILE A 67 -8.46 -13.22 -21.46
C ILE A 67 -8.42 -12.50 -22.81
N SER A 68 -9.35 -11.56 -23.01
CA SER A 68 -9.50 -10.81 -24.24
C SER A 68 -10.10 -9.44 -23.97
N LEU A 69 -9.26 -8.41 -24.08
CA LEU A 69 -9.65 -6.99 -23.98
C LEU A 69 -10.71 -6.58 -25.02
N SER A 70 -10.84 -7.34 -26.11
CA SER A 70 -11.81 -7.11 -27.18
C SER A 70 -13.10 -7.92 -27.04
N SER A 71 -13.34 -8.56 -25.89
CA SER A 71 -14.55 -9.36 -25.65
C SER A 71 -15.83 -8.57 -25.95
N THR A 72 -16.66 -9.11 -26.86
CA THR A 72 -17.95 -8.53 -27.26
C THR A 72 -19.13 -9.16 -26.52
N PHE A 73 -18.87 -10.03 -25.53
CA PHE A 73 -19.91 -10.81 -24.85
C PHE A 73 -21.03 -9.93 -24.29
N LEU A 74 -20.70 -8.91 -23.48
CA LEU A 74 -21.68 -8.00 -22.89
C LEU A 74 -22.47 -7.20 -23.95
N LEU A 75 -21.79 -6.76 -25.02
CA LEU A 75 -22.42 -6.05 -26.13
C LEU A 75 -23.43 -6.94 -26.86
N ASN A 76 -23.08 -8.21 -27.11
CA ASN A 76 -23.94 -9.16 -27.83
C ASN A 76 -25.21 -9.53 -27.05
N ILE A 77 -25.18 -9.44 -25.72
CA ILE A 77 -26.35 -9.68 -24.86
C ILE A 77 -27.12 -8.39 -24.51
N GLY A 78 -26.74 -7.26 -25.12
CA GLY A 78 -27.40 -5.96 -24.91
C GLY A 78 -27.09 -5.30 -23.56
N VAL A 79 -26.08 -5.78 -22.84
CA VAL A 79 -25.64 -5.18 -21.57
C VAL A 79 -24.62 -4.09 -21.89
N PRO A 80 -24.92 -2.80 -21.59
CA PRO A 80 -23.94 -1.74 -21.77
C PRO A 80 -22.72 -2.03 -20.91
N ARG A 81 -21.51 -1.88 -21.49
CA ARG A 81 -20.30 -2.06 -20.70
C ARG A 81 -20.31 -1.05 -19.55
N PRO A 82 -20.01 -1.48 -18.31
CA PRO A 82 -19.84 -0.55 -17.22
C PRO A 82 -18.75 0.42 -17.64
N SER A 83 -19.12 1.68 -17.84
CA SER A 83 -18.22 2.68 -18.37
C SER A 83 -16.99 2.74 -17.46
N LYS A 84 -15.79 2.70 -18.04
CA LYS A 84 -14.53 3.03 -17.35
C LYS A 84 -14.49 4.50 -16.89
N THR A 85 -15.62 5.21 -16.84
CA THR A 85 -15.78 6.51 -16.19
C THR A 85 -15.85 6.37 -14.67
N GLY A 86 -14.87 5.68 -14.10
CA GLY A 86 -14.31 6.00 -12.78
C GLY A 86 -12.99 6.78 -12.90
N GLN A 87 -12.49 7.03 -14.13
CA GLN A 87 -11.24 7.77 -14.32
C GLN A 87 -11.32 9.26 -14.00
N SER A 88 -12.51 9.86 -13.87
CA SER A 88 -12.65 11.29 -13.52
C SER A 88 -12.67 11.57 -12.01
N SER A 89 -12.89 10.57 -11.16
CA SER A 89 -12.64 10.66 -9.70
C SER A 89 -11.25 10.14 -9.31
N SER A 90 -10.56 9.45 -10.23
CA SER A 90 -9.25 8.85 -10.01
C SER A 90 -8.13 9.88 -9.95
N THR A 91 -8.21 10.98 -10.70
CA THR A 91 -7.09 11.94 -10.82
C THR A 91 -6.85 12.71 -9.53
N ALA A 92 -7.90 13.30 -8.93
CA ALA A 92 -7.77 14.03 -7.68
C ALA A 92 -7.46 13.12 -6.47
N ALA A 93 -7.93 11.87 -6.48
CA ALA A 93 -7.56 10.88 -5.46
C ALA A 93 -6.10 10.42 -5.63
N GLN A 94 -5.65 10.24 -6.87
CA GLN A 94 -4.28 9.85 -7.19
C GLN A 94 -3.28 10.99 -6.91
N GLU A 95 -3.62 12.23 -7.24
CA GLU A 95 -2.82 13.42 -6.89
C GLU A 95 -2.69 13.58 -5.37
N ARG A 96 -3.76 13.34 -4.60
CA ARG A 96 -3.68 13.36 -3.13
C ARG A 96 -2.81 12.24 -2.57
N MET A 97 -2.90 11.04 -3.12
CA MET A 97 -2.07 9.91 -2.69
C MET A 97 -0.59 10.16 -3.02
N GLN A 98 -0.32 10.70 -4.20
CA GLN A 98 1.03 11.09 -4.61
C GLN A 98 1.58 12.23 -3.75
N ALA A 99 0.79 13.28 -3.50
CA ALA A 99 1.18 14.38 -2.62
C ALA A 99 1.43 13.91 -1.18
N GLN A 100 0.64 12.96 -0.66
CA GLN A 100 0.90 12.38 0.66
C GLN A 100 2.20 11.58 0.70
N PHE A 101 2.50 10.82 -0.36
CA PHE A 101 3.74 10.07 -0.45
C PHE A 101 4.96 10.99 -0.52
N GLU A 102 4.89 12.04 -1.35
CA GLU A 102 5.94 13.05 -1.48
C GLU A 102 6.12 13.84 -0.16
N ALA A 103 5.02 14.22 0.50
CA ALA A 103 5.06 14.88 1.80
C ALA A 103 5.65 13.98 2.89
N ALA A 104 5.29 12.68 2.92
CA ALA A 104 5.84 11.73 3.87
C ALA A 104 7.35 11.52 3.65
N LEU A 105 7.77 11.39 2.40
CA LEU A 105 9.19 11.27 2.04
C LEU A 105 9.98 12.52 2.44
N GLN A 106 9.37 13.69 2.32
CA GLN A 106 10.01 14.95 2.69
C GLN A 106 10.07 15.14 4.21
N ALA A 107 9.01 14.78 4.93
CA ALA A 107 9.01 14.76 6.39
C ALA A 107 10.06 13.79 6.95
N GLU A 108 10.19 12.59 6.38
CA GLU A 108 11.20 11.61 6.79
C GLU A 108 12.62 12.15 6.57
N ARG A 109 12.87 12.86 5.46
CA ARG A 109 14.15 13.51 5.19
C ARG A 109 14.47 14.63 6.18
N GLU A 110 13.50 15.49 6.49
CA GLU A 110 13.67 16.55 7.49
C GLU A 110 13.91 15.98 8.89
N GLU A 111 13.22 14.91 9.26
CA GLU A 111 13.41 14.23 10.54
C GLU A 111 14.80 13.60 10.63
N LEU A 112 15.25 12.91 9.57
CA LEU A 112 16.61 12.37 9.48
C LEU A 112 17.66 13.46 9.59
N GLN A 113 17.47 14.59 8.91
CA GLN A 113 18.40 15.72 8.95
C GLN A 113 18.46 16.34 10.35
N THR A 114 17.31 16.45 11.02
CA THR A 114 17.23 16.96 12.40
C THR A 114 17.93 16.01 13.37
N GLN A 115 17.70 14.70 13.26
CA GLN A 115 18.39 13.71 14.07
C GLN A 115 19.91 13.73 13.84
N GLN A 116 20.35 13.90 12.59
CA GLN A 116 21.76 14.00 12.26
C GLN A 116 22.40 15.23 12.91
N ALA A 117 21.76 16.40 12.82
CA ALA A 117 22.26 17.63 13.44
C ALA A 117 22.34 17.49 14.97
N ALA A 118 21.30 16.92 15.60
CA ALA A 118 21.28 16.68 17.05
C ALA A 118 22.38 15.70 17.50
N LEU A 119 22.69 14.69 16.69
CA LEU A 119 23.78 13.76 16.97
C LEU A 119 25.14 14.44 16.86
N GLU A 120 25.35 15.26 15.84
CA GLU A 120 26.59 16.02 15.64
C GLU A 120 26.82 17.03 16.78
N GLU A 121 25.77 17.72 17.22
CA GLU A 121 25.83 18.64 18.37
C GLU A 121 26.22 17.88 19.65
N ASN A 122 25.62 16.71 19.90
CA ASN A 122 25.98 15.88 21.06
C ASN A 122 27.43 15.41 21.03
N GLN A 123 27.95 15.04 19.85
CA GLN A 123 29.36 14.65 19.70
C GLN A 123 30.29 15.83 20.00
N ASN A 124 29.95 17.03 19.51
CA ASN A 124 30.72 18.24 19.79
C ASN A 124 30.70 18.59 21.28
N LEU A 125 29.53 18.51 21.93
CA LEU A 125 29.39 18.77 23.36
C LEU A 125 30.19 17.76 24.21
N LEU A 126 30.18 16.49 23.83
CA LEU A 126 30.97 15.46 24.50
C LEU A 126 32.47 15.74 24.36
N ARG A 127 32.92 16.15 23.16
CA ARG A 127 34.33 16.52 22.93
C ARG A 127 34.73 17.71 23.79
N GLN A 128 33.91 18.77 23.81
CA GLN A 128 34.16 19.95 24.65
C GLN A 128 34.25 19.57 26.13
N THR A 129 33.33 18.75 26.62
CA THR A 129 33.31 18.30 28.02
C THR A 129 34.60 17.52 28.36
N GLN A 130 35.07 16.67 27.46
CA GLN A 130 36.33 15.94 27.64
C GLN A 130 37.53 16.88 27.68
N GLU A 131 37.56 17.90 26.83
CA GLU A 131 38.62 18.92 26.81
C GLU A 131 38.62 19.75 28.10
N GLU A 132 37.46 20.14 28.61
CA GLU A 132 37.32 20.86 29.88
C GLU A 132 37.79 20.03 31.07
N VAL A 133 37.36 18.76 31.16
CA VAL A 133 37.81 17.83 32.21
C VAL A 133 39.33 17.62 32.14
N ARG A 134 39.88 17.46 30.94
CA ARG A 134 41.32 17.36 30.74
C ARG A 134 42.04 18.62 31.23
N GLY A 135 41.54 19.79 30.85
CA GLY A 135 42.10 21.07 31.28
C GLY A 135 42.05 21.28 32.80
N MET A 136 40.94 20.89 33.44
CA MET A 136 40.83 20.90 34.91
C MET A 136 41.82 19.93 35.56
N THR A 137 41.99 18.75 34.98
CA THR A 137 42.93 17.75 35.50
C THR A 137 44.36 18.26 35.47
N THR A 138 44.80 18.88 34.36
CA THR A 138 46.13 19.50 34.26
C THR A 138 46.33 20.60 35.30
N ARG A 139 45.36 21.51 35.46
CA ARG A 139 45.44 22.57 36.48
C ARG A 139 45.51 22.01 37.90
N PHE A 140 44.78 20.93 38.15
CA PHE A 140 44.80 20.25 39.44
C PHE A 140 46.19 19.64 39.72
N GLU A 141 46.80 18.98 38.73
CA GLU A 141 48.15 18.43 38.84
C GLU A 141 49.21 19.51 39.09
N GLU A 142 49.14 20.63 38.37
CA GLU A 142 50.02 21.80 38.56
C GLU A 142 49.89 22.37 39.98
N THR A 143 48.66 22.58 40.44
CA THR A 143 48.38 23.08 41.79
C THR A 143 48.92 22.11 42.85
N ASN A 144 48.74 20.80 42.65
CA ASN A 144 49.27 19.78 43.55
C ASN A 144 50.80 19.79 43.58
N ALA A 145 51.46 19.93 42.43
CA ALA A 145 52.91 20.04 42.34
C ALA A 145 53.44 21.28 43.07
N LEU A 146 52.79 22.43 42.92
CA LEU A 146 53.12 23.66 43.64
C LEU A 146 52.96 23.48 45.16
N LEU A 147 51.85 22.90 45.61
CA LEU A 147 51.62 22.60 47.03
C LEU A 147 52.72 21.70 47.60
N ARG A 148 53.12 20.65 46.87
CA ARG A 148 54.23 19.76 47.27
C ARG A 148 55.56 20.52 47.35
N ALA A 149 55.82 21.45 46.44
CA ALA A 149 57.04 22.25 46.46
C ALA A 149 57.08 23.19 47.67
N VAL A 150 55.97 23.89 47.97
CA VAL A 150 55.85 24.77 49.14
C VAL A 150 56.03 23.99 50.45
N LEU A 151 55.40 22.83 50.57
CA LEU A 151 55.52 21.99 51.76
C LEU A 151 56.95 21.46 51.97
N LYS A 152 57.72 21.23 50.90
CA LYS A 152 59.15 20.89 51.01
C LYS A 152 59.96 22.05 51.57
N LEU A 153 59.74 23.27 51.05
CA LEU A 153 60.44 24.48 51.50
C LEU A 153 60.15 24.86 52.96
N GLN A 154 59.02 24.44 53.54
CA GLN A 154 58.70 24.65 54.96
C GLN A 154 59.34 23.62 55.91
N LYS A 155 59.92 22.54 55.37
CA LYS A 155 60.58 21.48 56.17
C LYS A 155 62.10 21.63 56.24
N ASP A 156 62.69 22.50 55.42
CA ASP A 156 64.09 22.92 55.48
C ASP A 156 64.23 24.16 56.39
#